data_AF-A0A8T1TDA9-F1
#
_entry.id   AF-A0A8T1TDA9-F1
#
_cell.length_a   1.000
_cell.length_b   1.000
_cell.length_c   1.000
_cell.angle_alpha   90.00
_cell.angle_beta   90.00
_cell.angle_gamma   90.00
#
_symmetry.space_group_name_H-M   'P 1'
#
loop_
_entity.id
_entity.type
_entity.pdbx_description
1 polymer ?
#
loop_
_entity_poly.entity_id
_entity_poly.type
_entity_poly.pdbx_seq_one_letter_code
_entity_poly.pdbx_strand_id
1 'polypeptide(L)'
;MVGISLTSAWGEPVELTSQKDIEAAERYVQFYLGWFANPIYSGDYPEVMKNYVGRKSAQQGLGTSRLPTFSVQEKSYIKGTSDFLGLSHFTTRYITQKNYSALKGPSYHTDRDLTELVDPKWPDPGSKWLYSVPWGFRRLLNFIKTQYGNPLIYVTENGVSEKLQCTQLCDEWRIEYLKGYINEMLKAINDGVNVKGYTVWSLLDKFEWNKGYSERFGLYHVDFKKGNKPRYPKASVYYYKMIISANGFSNPREVKSWHQKAIETCSITNQLLAAEEQRNTAANILRLIHDPLTTHMEMVTEIVVPTVFTLCILISAILLMFLLRKHN
;
A
#
# COMPACT_ATOMS: atom_id res chain seq x y z
N MET A 1 -0.57 -15.75 21.76
CA MET A 1 0.38 -14.66 21.48
C MET A 1 -0.40 -13.46 21.03
N VAL A 2 -0.17 -12.30 21.65
CA VAL A 2 -0.73 -10.99 21.29
C VAL A 2 0.43 -10.06 21.00
N GLY A 3 0.36 -9.32 19.91
CA GLY A 3 1.38 -8.37 19.52
C GLY A 3 0.79 -7.17 18.79
N ILE A 4 1.66 -6.24 18.41
CA ILE A 4 1.30 -5.03 17.66
C ILE A 4 2.03 -5.01 16.32
N SER A 5 1.33 -4.60 15.25
CA SER A 5 1.92 -4.39 13.93
C SER A 5 2.36 -2.93 13.79
N LEU A 6 3.67 -2.70 13.65
CA LEU A 6 4.26 -1.38 13.50
C LEU A 6 4.85 -1.22 12.10
N THR A 7 4.51 -0.11 11.44
CA THR A 7 5.07 0.24 10.14
C THR A 7 6.37 1.02 10.31
N SER A 8 7.41 0.64 9.56
CA SER A 8 8.66 1.39 9.52
C SER A 8 9.38 1.26 8.17
N ALA A 9 10.06 2.33 7.80
CA ALA A 9 11.04 2.35 6.73
C ALA A 9 12.46 2.38 7.31
N TRP A 10 13.43 1.90 6.54
CA TRP A 10 14.84 2.08 6.91
C TRP A 10 15.29 3.48 6.51
N GLY A 11 15.99 4.17 7.43
CA GLY A 11 16.70 5.41 7.15
C GLY A 11 18.17 5.10 6.93
N GLU A 12 18.67 5.35 5.72
CA GLU A 12 20.09 5.25 5.38
C GLU A 12 20.71 6.65 5.40
N PRO A 13 21.83 6.91 6.07
CA PRO A 13 22.49 8.21 5.98
C PRO A 13 22.95 8.49 4.55
N VAL A 14 22.81 9.73 4.08
CA VAL A 14 23.34 10.14 2.76
C VAL A 14 24.86 10.01 2.74
N GLU A 15 25.53 10.51 3.78
CA GLU A 15 26.97 10.38 3.95
C GLU A 15 27.32 9.49 5.15
N LEU A 16 27.90 8.31 4.88
CA LEU A 16 28.29 7.34 5.90
C LEU A 16 29.42 7.81 6.84
N THR A 17 30.14 8.87 6.46
CA THR A 17 31.21 9.48 7.28
C THR A 17 30.73 10.72 8.04
N SER A 18 29.51 11.20 7.77
CA SER A 18 28.93 12.36 8.43
C SER A 18 28.18 11.93 9.67
N GLN A 19 28.73 12.26 10.84
CA GLN A 19 28.08 11.98 12.12
C GLN A 19 26.66 12.58 12.20
N LYS A 20 26.44 13.75 11.58
CA LYS A 20 25.13 14.40 11.53
C LYS A 20 24.11 13.58 10.74
N ASP A 21 24.50 12.99 9.62
CA ASP A 21 23.61 12.18 8.80
C ASP A 21 23.35 10.82 9.45
N ILE A 22 24.36 10.22 10.10
CA ILE A 22 24.19 9.00 10.89
C ILE A 22 23.15 9.23 12.01
N GLU A 23 23.30 10.31 12.78
CA GLU A 23 22.35 10.66 13.84
C GLU A 23 20.96 11.02 13.30
N ALA A 24 20.89 11.64 12.12
CA ALA A 24 19.62 11.91 11.46
C ALA A 24 18.92 10.62 11.00
N ALA A 25 19.67 9.66 10.46
CA ALA A 25 19.16 8.35 10.05
C ALA A 25 18.64 7.52 11.24
N GLU A 26 19.38 7.49 12.36
CA GLU A 26 18.89 6.88 13.60
C GLU A 26 17.60 7.55 14.07
N ARG A 27 17.59 8.89 14.11
CA ARG A 27 16.43 9.67 14.51
C ARG A 27 15.22 9.44 13.60
N TYR A 28 15.44 9.23 12.30
CA TYR A 28 14.39 8.87 11.35
C TYR A 28 13.66 7.61 11.80
N VAL A 29 14.42 6.54 12.11
CA VAL A 29 13.88 5.25 12.53
C VAL A 29 13.24 5.35 13.91
N GLN A 30 13.85 6.08 14.85
CA GLN A 30 13.31 6.27 16.20
C GLN A 30 12.00 7.07 16.21
N PHE A 31 11.86 8.12 15.38
CA PHE A 31 10.59 8.84 15.25
C PHE A 31 9.49 8.03 14.54
N TYR A 32 9.87 7.00 13.79
CA TYR A 32 8.92 6.19 13.02
C TYR A 32 8.55 4.90 13.76
N LEU A 33 9.51 3.98 13.92
CA LEU A 33 9.33 2.73 14.67
C LEU A 33 9.40 2.99 16.17
N GLY A 34 10.43 3.70 16.61
CA GLY A 34 10.75 3.87 18.03
C GLY A 34 9.64 4.56 18.82
N TRP A 35 8.86 5.45 18.20
CA TRP A 35 7.72 6.10 18.84
C TRP A 35 6.79 5.09 19.50
N PHE A 36 6.48 3.99 18.81
CA PHE A 36 5.56 2.97 19.31
C PHE A 36 6.29 1.75 19.88
N ALA A 37 7.44 1.38 19.33
CA ALA A 37 8.20 0.22 19.80
C ALA A 37 8.89 0.50 21.15
N ASN A 38 9.49 1.67 21.33
CA ASN A 38 10.31 1.94 22.51
C ASN A 38 9.51 1.93 23.83
N PRO A 39 8.26 2.44 23.91
CA PRO A 39 7.43 2.25 25.10
C PRO A 39 7.22 0.77 25.46
N ILE A 40 7.03 -0.10 24.46
CA ILE A 40 6.75 -1.53 24.66
C ILE A 40 8.01 -2.29 25.04
N TYR A 41 9.15 -2.06 24.38
CA TYR A 41 10.36 -2.85 24.59
C TYR A 41 11.34 -2.23 25.61
N SER A 42 11.35 -0.90 25.72
CA SER A 42 12.28 -0.15 26.59
C SER A 42 11.58 0.55 27.76
N GLY A 43 10.26 0.79 27.67
CA GLY A 43 9.44 1.36 28.74
C GLY A 43 9.23 2.87 28.68
N ASP A 44 9.69 3.58 27.65
CA ASP A 44 9.46 5.03 27.50
C ASP A 44 9.56 5.45 26.02
N TYR A 45 9.20 6.68 25.67
CA TYR A 45 9.50 7.23 24.35
C TYR A 45 11.01 7.28 24.09
N PRO A 46 11.46 7.19 22.81
CA PRO A 46 12.87 7.34 22.47
C PRO A 46 13.44 8.65 23.02
N GLU A 47 14.63 8.59 23.60
CA GLU A 47 15.29 9.76 24.20
C GLU A 47 15.53 10.86 23.15
N VAL A 48 15.91 10.48 21.93
CA VAL A 48 16.04 11.40 20.81
C VAL A 48 14.73 12.11 20.47
N MET A 49 13.58 11.44 20.60
CA MET A 49 12.28 12.05 20.33
C MET A 49 11.91 13.06 21.41
N LYS A 50 12.06 12.70 22.69
CA LYS A 50 11.83 13.60 23.83
C LYS A 50 12.66 14.87 23.70
N ASN A 51 13.95 14.73 23.40
CA ASN A 51 14.87 15.85 23.28
C ASN A 51 14.56 16.77 22.09
N TYR A 52 14.22 16.23 20.92
CA TYR A 52 13.91 17.06 19.76
C TYR A 52 12.55 17.77 19.89
N VAL A 53 11.50 17.08 20.33
CA VAL A 53 10.18 17.69 20.54
C VAL A 53 10.22 18.72 21.68
N GLY A 54 10.93 18.43 22.78
CA GLY A 54 11.11 19.35 23.89
C GLY A 54 11.81 20.64 23.46
N ARG A 55 12.95 20.52 22.73
CA ARG A 55 13.66 21.69 22.18
C ARG A 55 12.79 22.51 21.23
N LYS A 56 12.04 21.87 20.33
CA LYS A 56 11.11 22.57 19.44
C LYS A 56 10.00 23.29 20.19
N SER A 57 9.44 22.65 21.21
CA SER A 57 8.40 23.24 22.06
C SER A 57 8.92 24.51 22.75
N ALA A 58 10.14 24.46 23.30
CA ALA A 58 10.79 25.63 23.89
C ALA A 58 11.05 26.75 22.86
N GLN A 59 11.55 26.41 21.66
CA GLN A 59 11.75 27.37 20.57
C GLN A 59 10.45 28.01 20.07
N GLN A 60 9.32 27.34 20.27
CA GLN A 60 7.98 27.83 19.97
C GLN A 60 7.38 28.67 21.10
N GLY A 61 8.13 28.88 22.20
CA GLY A 61 7.65 29.62 23.37
C GLY A 61 6.67 28.84 24.25
N LEU A 62 6.60 27.52 24.11
CA LEU A 62 5.74 26.68 24.95
C LEU A 62 6.45 26.42 26.29
N GLY A 63 5.70 26.59 27.39
CA GLY A 63 6.21 26.33 28.75
C GLY A 63 6.43 24.84 29.07
N THR A 64 5.94 23.94 28.22
CA THR A 64 6.05 22.49 28.38
C THR A 64 6.25 21.80 27.03
N SER A 65 6.79 20.58 27.05
CA SER A 65 6.93 19.76 25.85
C SER A 65 5.56 19.38 25.28
N ARG A 66 5.41 19.44 23.95
CA ARG A 66 4.23 18.90 23.25
C ARG A 66 4.15 17.38 23.30
N LEU A 67 5.28 16.69 23.50
CA LEU A 67 5.30 15.24 23.67
C LEU A 67 4.89 14.91 25.11
N PRO A 68 3.80 14.14 25.33
CA PRO A 68 3.40 13.68 26.65
C PRO A 68 4.50 12.85 27.32
N THR A 69 4.46 12.80 28.65
CA THR A 69 5.40 12.01 29.46
C THR A 69 4.68 10.87 30.16
N PHE A 70 5.26 9.68 30.14
CA PHE A 70 4.79 8.59 31.00
C PHE A 70 5.27 8.78 32.43
N SER A 71 4.37 8.58 33.39
CA SER A 71 4.68 8.34 34.80
C SER A 71 5.47 7.04 34.96
N VAL A 72 6.15 6.87 36.10
CA VAL A 72 6.91 5.64 36.39
C VAL A 72 6.02 4.40 36.34
N GLN A 73 4.78 4.52 36.81
CA GLN A 73 3.77 3.46 36.79
C GLN A 73 3.37 3.09 35.36
N GLU A 74 3.12 4.07 34.50
CA GLU A 74 2.78 3.82 33.08
C GLU A 74 3.94 3.17 32.33
N LYS A 75 5.18 3.63 32.56
CA LYS A 75 6.39 3.02 31.98
C LYS A 75 6.49 1.54 32.31
N SER A 76 6.28 1.20 33.60
CA SER A 76 6.30 -0.19 34.06
C SER A 76 5.12 -1.01 33.53
N TYR A 77 3.96 -0.39 33.36
CA TYR A 77 2.75 -1.06 32.87
C TYR A 77 2.84 -1.40 31.38
N ILE A 78 3.43 -0.52 30.56
CA ILE A 78 3.52 -0.69 29.11
C ILE A 78 4.68 -1.61 28.71
N LYS A 79 5.80 -1.57 29.44
CA LYS A 79 6.99 -2.36 29.09
C LYS A 79 6.68 -3.87 29.16
N GLY A 80 6.97 -4.58 28.08
CA GLY A 80 6.79 -6.04 27.97
C GLY A 80 5.37 -6.48 27.61
N THR A 81 4.50 -5.58 27.17
CA THR A 81 3.09 -5.88 26.82
C THR A 81 2.88 -6.54 25.45
N SER A 82 3.92 -7.09 24.82
CA SER A 82 3.84 -7.68 23.48
C SER A 82 4.62 -9.00 23.43
N ASP A 83 3.96 -10.07 23.02
CA ASP A 83 4.57 -11.41 22.87
C ASP A 83 5.47 -11.48 21.62
N PHE A 84 5.20 -10.64 20.62
CA PHE A 84 5.97 -10.52 19.38
C PHE A 84 5.84 -9.11 18.78
N LEU A 85 6.75 -8.75 17.88
CA LEU A 85 6.66 -7.56 17.03
C LEU A 85 6.08 -7.93 15.67
N GLY A 86 4.92 -7.40 15.34
CA GLY A 86 4.47 -7.33 13.95
C GLY A 86 5.20 -6.19 13.23
N LEU A 87 5.77 -6.46 12.06
CA LEU A 87 6.51 -5.46 11.28
C LEU A 87 5.92 -5.32 9.87
N SER A 88 5.46 -4.11 9.56
CA SER A 88 5.13 -3.70 8.19
C SER A 88 6.29 -2.90 7.61
N HIS A 89 6.88 -3.36 6.49
CA HIS A 89 8.01 -2.68 5.86
C HIS A 89 7.88 -2.70 4.34
N PHE A 90 8.16 -1.58 3.68
CA PHE A 90 7.92 -1.42 2.24
C PHE A 90 9.07 -0.76 1.47
N THR A 91 9.87 0.09 2.11
CA THR A 91 10.81 0.98 1.41
C THR A 91 11.93 1.46 2.34
N THR A 92 12.97 2.01 1.72
CA THR A 92 14.09 2.71 2.37
C THR A 92 14.13 4.17 1.92
N ARG A 93 14.73 5.04 2.73
CA ARG A 93 15.01 6.45 2.41
C ARG A 93 16.45 6.80 2.73
N TYR A 94 17.04 7.67 1.92
CA TYR A 94 18.25 8.38 2.32
C TYR A 94 17.86 9.53 3.25
N ILE A 95 18.66 9.75 4.29
CA ILE A 95 18.38 10.72 5.34
C ILE A 95 19.60 11.63 5.51
N THR A 96 19.34 12.93 5.55
CA THR A 96 20.35 13.94 5.91
C THR A 96 19.80 14.92 6.93
N GLN A 97 20.68 15.49 7.74
CA GLN A 97 20.33 16.50 8.73
C GLN A 97 19.76 17.75 8.05
N LYS A 98 18.60 18.24 8.53
CA LYS A 98 18.07 19.54 8.10
C LYS A 98 17.25 20.21 9.19
N ASN A 99 17.70 21.37 9.66
CA ASN A 99 16.97 22.12 10.67
C ASN A 99 15.79 22.87 10.06
N TYR A 100 14.62 22.76 10.68
CA TYR A 100 13.43 23.55 10.35
C TYR A 100 13.22 24.66 11.38
N SER A 101 12.87 25.86 10.91
CA SER A 101 12.52 26.96 11.80
C SER A 101 11.27 26.63 12.62
N ALA A 102 11.31 26.94 13.91
CA ALA A 102 10.17 26.84 14.82
C ALA A 102 8.98 27.72 14.38
N LEU A 103 9.23 28.77 13.60
CA LEU A 103 8.22 29.66 13.03
C LEU A 103 7.28 28.96 12.03
N LYS A 104 7.67 27.79 11.50
CA LYS A 104 6.80 26.98 10.64
C LYS A 104 5.66 26.29 11.39
N GLY A 105 5.60 26.46 12.72
CA GLY A 105 4.63 25.83 13.58
C GLY A 105 5.00 24.37 13.93
N PRO A 106 4.24 23.77 14.86
CA PRO A 106 4.46 22.40 15.31
C PRO A 106 4.02 21.39 14.24
N SER A 107 4.89 20.43 13.93
CA SER A 107 4.53 19.29 13.09
C SER A 107 5.47 18.12 13.32
N TYR A 108 5.00 16.90 13.09
CA TYR A 108 5.84 15.70 13.09
C TYR A 108 7.08 15.85 12.20
N HIS A 109 6.94 16.49 11.03
CA HIS A 109 8.05 16.65 10.09
C HIS A 109 9.10 17.65 10.58
N THR A 110 8.68 18.79 11.14
CA THR A 110 9.59 19.81 11.65
C THR A 110 10.27 19.36 12.95
N ASP A 111 9.63 18.52 13.76
CA ASP A 111 10.20 17.99 15.00
C ASP A 111 11.39 17.06 14.77
N ARG A 112 11.48 16.43 13.60
CA ARG A 112 12.54 15.48 13.27
C ARG A 112 13.82 16.13 12.77
N ASP A 113 13.79 17.40 12.35
CA ASP A 113 14.96 18.12 11.80
C ASP A 113 15.81 17.27 10.83
N LEU A 114 15.16 16.64 9.85
CA LEU A 114 15.80 15.82 8.82
C LEU A 114 15.08 15.96 7.49
N THR A 115 15.73 15.56 6.40
CA THR A 115 15.11 15.42 5.09
C THR A 115 15.26 14.01 4.56
N GLU A 116 14.19 13.54 3.94
CA GLU A 116 14.13 12.25 3.26
C GLU A 116 14.41 12.46 1.78
N LEU A 117 15.36 11.70 1.25
CA LEU A 117 15.76 11.68 -0.14
C LEU A 117 15.61 10.27 -0.70
N VAL A 118 15.57 10.18 -2.03
CA VAL A 118 15.50 8.93 -2.78
C VAL A 118 16.58 8.93 -3.84
N ASP A 119 17.22 7.80 -4.09
CA ASP A 119 18.07 7.65 -5.26
C ASP A 119 17.17 7.61 -6.51
N PRO A 120 17.37 8.49 -7.51
CA PRO A 120 16.63 8.41 -8.77
C PRO A 120 16.83 7.08 -9.52
N LYS A 121 17.90 6.34 -9.21
CA LYS A 121 18.17 5.01 -9.76
C LYS A 121 17.40 3.90 -9.06
N TRP A 122 16.80 4.17 -7.90
CA TRP A 122 16.03 3.14 -7.21
C TRP A 122 14.79 2.78 -8.02
N PRO A 123 14.55 1.47 -8.19
CA PRO A 123 13.30 0.92 -8.69
C PRO A 123 12.03 1.66 -8.20
N ASP A 124 11.34 2.38 -9.11
CA ASP A 124 10.05 3.07 -8.85
C ASP A 124 8.85 2.22 -9.34
N PRO A 125 8.08 1.56 -8.44
CA PRO A 125 6.87 0.81 -8.76
C PRO A 125 5.67 1.67 -9.20
N GLY A 126 5.79 2.99 -9.10
CA GLY A 126 4.76 3.95 -9.46
C GLY A 126 4.02 4.60 -8.28
N SER A 127 4.12 4.04 -7.07
CA SER A 127 3.65 4.74 -5.86
C SER A 127 4.69 5.77 -5.44
N LYS A 128 4.34 7.06 -5.42
CA LYS A 128 5.27 8.16 -5.09
C LYS A 128 6.03 7.97 -3.77
N TRP A 129 5.48 7.19 -2.84
CA TRP A 129 6.05 6.93 -1.52
C TRP A 129 6.82 5.60 -1.43
N LEU A 130 6.86 4.76 -2.46
CA LEU A 130 7.44 3.42 -2.39
C LEU A 130 8.56 3.28 -3.42
N TYR A 131 9.73 2.82 -2.98
CA TYR A 131 10.85 2.46 -3.85
C TYR A 131 11.35 1.06 -3.43
N SER A 132 11.70 0.20 -4.39
CA SER A 132 12.20 -1.14 -4.06
C SER A 132 13.66 -1.06 -3.64
N VAL A 133 13.92 -1.21 -2.34
CA VAL A 133 15.25 -1.12 -1.74
C VAL A 133 15.44 -2.23 -0.71
N PRO A 134 15.57 -3.50 -1.15
CA PRO A 134 15.46 -4.67 -0.27
C PRO A 134 16.51 -4.72 0.84
N TRP A 135 17.75 -4.28 0.58
CA TRP A 135 18.83 -4.34 1.56
C TRP A 135 18.54 -3.52 2.83
N GLY A 136 17.70 -2.48 2.74
CA GLY A 136 17.28 -1.71 3.90
C GLY A 136 16.37 -2.52 4.83
N PHE A 137 15.67 -3.53 4.31
CA PHE A 137 14.87 -4.42 5.13
C PHE A 137 15.73 -5.26 6.08
N ARG A 138 16.83 -5.84 5.58
CA ARG A 138 17.82 -6.55 6.41
C ARG A 138 18.46 -5.64 7.46
N ARG A 139 18.74 -4.38 7.11
CA ARG A 139 19.28 -3.40 8.05
C ARG A 139 18.28 -3.06 9.17
N LEU A 140 17.01 -2.82 8.82
CA LEU A 140 15.95 -2.58 9.79
C LEU A 140 15.75 -3.78 10.73
N LEU A 141 15.77 -5.00 10.20
CA LEU A 141 15.65 -6.22 11.00
C LEU A 141 16.82 -6.37 12.00
N ASN A 142 18.05 -6.11 11.55
CA ASN A 142 19.24 -6.12 12.43
C ASN A 142 19.24 -4.97 13.45
N PHE A 143 18.69 -3.81 13.08
CA PHE A 143 18.47 -2.70 13.98
C PHE A 143 17.50 -3.10 15.10
N ILE A 144 16.33 -3.66 14.76
CA ILE A 144 15.33 -4.15 15.72
C ILE A 144 15.96 -5.18 16.66
N LYS A 145 16.73 -6.13 16.11
CA LYS A 145 17.46 -7.12 16.90
C LYS A 145 18.35 -6.48 17.95
N THR A 146 19.16 -5.50 17.56
CA THR A 146 20.11 -4.84 18.46
C THR A 146 19.39 -3.95 19.48
N GLN A 147 18.40 -3.18 19.05
CA GLN A 147 17.74 -2.18 19.89
C GLN A 147 16.78 -2.76 20.92
N TYR A 148 16.10 -3.86 20.59
CA TYR A 148 15.01 -4.39 21.42
C TYR A 148 15.28 -5.81 21.94
N GLY A 149 16.53 -6.27 21.90
CA GLY A 149 16.93 -7.56 22.47
C GLY A 149 16.44 -8.78 21.66
N ASN A 150 16.46 -8.69 20.33
CA ASN A 150 16.05 -9.75 19.41
C ASN A 150 14.64 -10.32 19.66
N PRO A 151 13.60 -9.47 19.65
CA PRO A 151 12.24 -9.93 19.88
C PRO A 151 11.82 -10.91 18.78
N LEU A 152 10.81 -11.73 19.09
CA LEU A 152 10.11 -12.53 18.09
C LEU A 152 9.44 -11.61 17.06
N ILE A 153 9.72 -11.76 15.77
CA ILE A 153 9.18 -10.91 14.70
C ILE A 153 8.27 -11.71 13.76
N TYR A 154 7.12 -11.14 13.45
CA TYR A 154 6.29 -11.51 12.30
C TYR A 154 6.26 -10.35 11.33
N VAL A 155 6.70 -10.55 10.09
CA VAL A 155 6.54 -9.56 9.03
C VAL A 155 5.09 -9.61 8.58
N THR A 156 4.29 -8.68 9.06
CA THR A 156 2.84 -8.64 8.87
C THR A 156 2.46 -8.06 7.52
N GLU A 157 3.27 -7.15 6.97
CA GLU A 157 3.06 -6.60 5.64
C GLU A 157 4.37 -6.29 4.93
N ASN A 158 4.51 -6.79 3.72
CA ASN A 158 5.51 -6.36 2.75
C ASN A 158 4.96 -6.60 1.33
N GLY A 159 5.18 -5.67 0.41
CA GLY A 159 4.65 -5.80 -0.93
C GLY A 159 4.83 -4.55 -1.77
N VAL A 160 4.30 -4.59 -2.99
CA VAL A 160 4.50 -3.51 -3.96
C VAL A 160 3.27 -3.27 -4.80
N SER A 161 2.96 -1.98 -4.99
CA SER A 161 1.90 -1.52 -5.86
C SER A 161 2.27 -1.68 -7.32
N GLU A 162 1.26 -1.84 -8.16
CA GLU A 162 1.32 -1.61 -9.59
C GLU A 162 0.33 -0.51 -9.95
N LYS A 163 0.70 0.36 -10.89
CA LYS A 163 -0.20 1.38 -11.42
C LYS A 163 -1.29 0.72 -12.27
N LEU A 164 -2.51 1.28 -12.20
CA LEU A 164 -3.69 0.81 -12.94
C LEU A 164 -3.48 0.61 -14.46
N GLN A 165 -2.50 1.25 -15.09
CA GLN A 165 -2.22 1.06 -16.52
C GLN A 165 -1.63 -0.34 -16.85
N CYS A 166 -1.09 -1.04 -15.85
CA CYS A 166 -0.55 -2.39 -16.00
C CYS A 166 -1.54 -3.45 -15.47
N THR A 167 -2.78 -3.48 -15.96
CA THR A 167 -3.75 -4.56 -15.61
C THR A 167 -3.38 -5.93 -16.20
N GLN A 168 -2.14 -6.12 -16.65
CA GLN A 168 -1.68 -7.40 -17.14
C GLN A 168 -1.38 -8.31 -15.94
N LEU A 169 -1.79 -9.57 -16.03
CA LEU A 169 -1.49 -10.55 -15.00
C LEU A 169 0.02 -10.86 -14.89
N CYS A 170 0.84 -10.34 -15.79
CA CYS A 170 2.29 -10.53 -15.84
C CYS A 170 3.04 -9.45 -15.06
N ASP A 171 2.90 -9.50 -13.74
CA ASP A 171 3.47 -8.54 -12.79
C ASP A 171 4.92 -8.87 -12.40
N GLU A 172 5.81 -8.90 -13.39
CA GLU A 172 7.23 -9.26 -13.21
C GLU A 172 7.92 -8.41 -12.14
N TRP A 173 7.56 -7.14 -12.06
CA TRP A 173 8.08 -6.23 -11.03
C TRP A 173 7.81 -6.71 -9.60
N ARG A 174 6.63 -7.28 -9.36
CA ARG A 174 6.25 -7.82 -8.05
C ARG A 174 7.05 -9.07 -7.72
N ILE A 175 7.37 -9.90 -8.73
CA ILE A 175 8.28 -11.04 -8.56
C ILE A 175 9.65 -10.56 -8.08
N GLU A 176 10.25 -9.57 -8.75
CA GLU A 176 11.59 -9.08 -8.37
C GLU A 176 11.58 -8.37 -7.00
N TYR A 177 10.52 -7.64 -6.66
CA TYR A 177 10.34 -7.07 -5.32
C TYR A 177 10.30 -8.18 -4.25
N LEU A 178 9.40 -9.15 -4.39
CA LEU A 178 9.23 -10.23 -3.41
C LEU A 178 10.52 -11.05 -3.26
N LYS A 179 11.16 -11.39 -4.38
CA LYS A 179 12.45 -12.07 -4.40
C LYS A 179 13.50 -11.31 -3.61
N GLY A 180 13.64 -10.01 -3.86
CA GLY A 180 14.60 -9.17 -3.15
C GLY A 180 14.35 -9.12 -1.65
N TYR A 181 13.13 -8.76 -1.23
CA TYR A 181 12.80 -8.57 0.18
C TYR A 181 12.81 -9.88 0.98
N ILE A 182 12.28 -10.98 0.42
CA ILE A 182 12.32 -12.28 1.08
C ILE A 182 13.77 -12.76 1.21
N ASN A 183 14.61 -12.55 0.20
CA ASN A 183 16.03 -12.93 0.27
C ASN A 183 16.78 -12.13 1.35
N GLU A 184 16.53 -10.83 1.46
CA GLU A 184 17.14 -10.00 2.52
C GLU A 184 16.63 -10.35 3.92
N MET A 185 15.35 -10.75 4.05
CA MET A 185 14.82 -11.32 5.30
C MET A 185 15.49 -12.65 5.67
N LEU A 186 15.66 -13.56 4.71
CA LEU A 186 16.35 -14.84 4.94
C LEU A 186 17.82 -14.61 5.35
N LYS A 187 18.49 -13.63 4.75
CA LYS A 187 19.83 -13.21 5.20
C LYS A 187 19.82 -12.63 6.62
N ALA A 188 18.80 -11.85 6.99
CA ALA A 188 18.64 -11.36 8.36
C ALA A 188 18.42 -12.50 9.37
N ILE A 189 17.68 -13.54 8.99
CA ILE A 189 17.54 -14.77 9.80
C ILE A 189 18.92 -15.44 9.97
N ASN A 190 19.73 -15.50 8.91
CA ASN A 190 21.11 -15.98 9.00
C ASN A 190 22.01 -15.08 9.87
N ASP A 191 21.71 -13.78 9.98
CA ASP A 191 22.35 -12.86 10.94
C ASP A 191 21.88 -13.10 12.38
N GLY A 192 20.93 -14.01 12.61
CA GLY A 192 20.37 -14.36 13.92
C GLY A 192 19.17 -13.51 14.34
N VAL A 193 18.52 -12.80 13.42
CA VAL A 193 17.24 -12.11 13.71
C VAL A 193 16.12 -13.14 13.86
N ASN A 194 15.31 -13.03 14.92
CA ASN A 194 14.25 -13.98 15.25
C ASN A 194 12.93 -13.74 14.47
N VAL A 195 12.98 -13.86 13.13
CA VAL A 195 11.78 -13.79 12.28
C VAL A 195 11.10 -15.16 12.19
N LYS A 196 9.78 -15.23 12.41
CA LYS A 196 8.99 -16.48 12.34
C LYS A 196 7.91 -16.53 11.28
N GLY A 197 7.55 -15.41 10.69
CA GLY A 197 6.52 -15.39 9.65
C GLY A 197 6.63 -14.18 8.74
N TYR A 198 6.05 -14.31 7.55
CA TYR A 198 6.02 -13.28 6.53
C TYR A 198 4.72 -13.38 5.75
N THR A 199 3.97 -12.28 5.69
CA THR A 199 2.72 -12.17 4.95
C THR A 199 2.80 -11.05 3.92
N VAL A 200 2.58 -11.41 2.66
CA VAL A 200 2.58 -10.44 1.54
C VAL A 200 1.36 -9.53 1.64
N TRP A 201 1.60 -8.23 1.52
CA TRP A 201 0.56 -7.23 1.26
C TRP A 201 0.41 -7.07 -0.27
N SER A 202 -0.64 -7.61 -0.88
CA SER A 202 -1.77 -8.30 -0.25
C SER A 202 -2.28 -9.48 -1.07
N LEU A 203 -3.16 -10.29 -0.50
CA LEU A 203 -3.76 -11.41 -1.23
C LEU A 203 -4.51 -10.93 -2.47
N LEU A 204 -5.39 -9.94 -2.32
CA LEU A 204 -6.26 -9.44 -3.38
C LEU A 204 -6.00 -7.97 -3.66
N ASP A 205 -6.18 -7.54 -4.91
CA ASP A 205 -6.38 -6.13 -5.19
C ASP A 205 -7.58 -5.63 -4.37
N LYS A 206 -7.46 -4.45 -3.74
CA LYS A 206 -8.47 -3.90 -2.85
C LYS A 206 -8.50 -2.37 -2.91
N PHE A 207 -9.27 -1.77 -2.03
CA PHE A 207 -9.31 -0.32 -1.84
C PHE A 207 -8.07 0.14 -1.06
N GLU A 208 -7.19 0.90 -1.71
CA GLU A 208 -5.94 1.44 -1.16
C GLU A 208 -6.14 2.89 -0.68
N TRP A 209 -7.02 3.07 0.29
CA TRP A 209 -7.19 4.34 1.02
C TRP A 209 -7.45 5.54 0.09
N ASN A 210 -6.65 6.60 0.19
CA ASN A 210 -6.76 7.80 -0.64
C ASN A 210 -6.50 7.57 -2.13
N LYS A 211 -6.04 6.37 -2.52
CA LYS A 211 -5.83 5.97 -3.92
C LYS A 211 -7.04 5.26 -4.51
N GLY A 212 -8.03 4.92 -3.69
CA GLY A 212 -9.16 4.11 -4.11
C GLY A 212 -8.68 2.81 -4.74
N TYR A 213 -9.00 2.60 -6.02
CA TYR A 213 -8.63 1.40 -6.77
C TYR A 213 -7.50 1.64 -7.79
N SER A 214 -6.80 2.78 -7.72
CA SER A 214 -5.77 3.15 -8.72
C SER A 214 -4.40 2.50 -8.48
N GLU A 215 -4.11 2.10 -7.24
CA GLU A 215 -2.90 1.35 -6.87
C GLU A 215 -3.28 -0.09 -6.55
N ARG A 216 -2.52 -1.06 -7.08
CA ARG A 216 -2.83 -2.49 -6.99
C ARG A 216 -1.72 -3.25 -6.27
N PHE A 217 -1.96 -3.71 -5.04
CA PHE A 217 -1.01 -4.50 -4.25
C PHE A 217 -1.28 -6.01 -4.28
N GLY A 218 -2.40 -6.44 -4.85
CA GLY A 218 -2.83 -7.83 -4.79
C GLY A 218 -1.92 -8.76 -5.57
N LEU A 219 -1.67 -9.95 -5.01
CA LEU A 219 -1.22 -11.12 -5.76
C LEU A 219 -2.28 -11.56 -6.78
N TYR A 220 -3.56 -11.38 -6.45
CA TYR A 220 -4.67 -11.61 -7.36
C TYR A 220 -5.24 -10.28 -7.87
N HIS A 221 -5.39 -10.19 -9.18
CA HIS A 221 -6.17 -9.13 -9.79
C HIS A 221 -7.66 -9.32 -9.46
N VAL A 222 -8.34 -8.25 -9.06
CA VAL A 222 -9.79 -8.22 -8.86
C VAL A 222 -10.41 -7.31 -9.90
N ASP A 223 -11.32 -7.86 -10.71
CA ASP A 223 -12.10 -7.06 -11.65
C ASP A 223 -13.28 -6.41 -10.92
N PHE A 224 -13.08 -5.15 -10.52
CA PHE A 224 -14.09 -4.37 -9.82
C PHE A 224 -15.25 -3.91 -10.71
N LYS A 225 -15.14 -4.00 -12.05
CA LYS A 225 -16.20 -3.63 -12.98
C LYS A 225 -17.29 -4.70 -13.03
N LYS A 226 -16.94 -5.97 -12.80
CA LYS A 226 -17.89 -7.09 -12.76
C LYS A 226 -18.54 -7.20 -11.37
N GLY A 227 -19.86 -7.43 -11.35
CA GLY A 227 -20.64 -7.55 -10.11
C GLY A 227 -20.15 -8.67 -9.18
N ASN A 228 -19.71 -9.79 -9.75
CA ASN A 228 -19.19 -10.95 -9.00
C ASN A 228 -17.72 -10.83 -8.58
N LYS A 229 -17.02 -9.75 -8.95
CA LYS A 229 -15.62 -9.45 -8.57
C LYS A 229 -14.70 -10.68 -8.72
N PRO A 230 -14.53 -11.19 -9.95
CA PRO A 230 -13.70 -12.37 -10.18
C PRO A 230 -12.23 -12.06 -9.85
N ARG A 231 -11.51 -13.10 -9.43
CA ARG A 231 -10.12 -13.03 -8.99
C ARG A 231 -9.24 -13.80 -9.96
N TYR A 232 -8.23 -13.15 -10.50
CA TYR A 232 -7.31 -13.74 -11.47
C TYR A 232 -5.89 -13.76 -10.88
N PRO A 233 -5.22 -14.92 -10.83
CA PRO A 233 -3.87 -14.99 -10.30
C PRO A 233 -2.90 -14.22 -11.19
N LYS A 234 -2.08 -13.36 -10.60
CA LYS A 234 -0.94 -12.74 -11.31
C LYS A 234 0.26 -13.69 -11.30
N ALA A 235 1.29 -13.41 -12.10
CA ALA A 235 2.53 -14.19 -12.18
C ALA A 235 3.19 -14.36 -10.80
N SER A 236 3.16 -13.31 -9.98
CA SER A 236 3.66 -13.33 -8.60
C SER A 236 3.03 -14.41 -7.71
N VAL A 237 1.78 -14.84 -7.97
CA VAL A 237 1.14 -15.95 -7.24
C VAL A 237 1.93 -17.24 -7.42
N TYR A 238 2.26 -17.58 -8.68
CA TYR A 238 3.02 -18.79 -8.99
C TYR A 238 4.39 -18.73 -8.33
N TYR A 239 5.10 -17.60 -8.50
CA TYR A 239 6.44 -17.44 -7.95
C TYR A 239 6.47 -17.51 -6.42
N TYR A 240 5.54 -16.83 -5.74
CA TYR A 240 5.43 -16.86 -4.28
C TYR A 240 5.06 -18.25 -3.76
N LYS A 241 4.16 -18.98 -4.46
CA LYS A 241 3.85 -20.37 -4.16
C LYS A 241 5.09 -21.27 -4.23
N MET A 242 5.97 -21.07 -5.22
CA MET A 242 7.20 -21.85 -5.34
C MET A 242 8.18 -21.56 -4.19
N ILE A 243 8.35 -20.31 -3.78
CA ILE A 243 9.16 -19.94 -2.60
C ILE A 243 8.63 -20.65 -1.35
N ILE A 244 7.31 -20.61 -1.11
CA ILE A 244 6.68 -21.27 0.04
C ILE A 244 6.92 -22.79 -0.02
N SER A 245 6.69 -23.41 -1.18
CA SER A 245 6.81 -24.86 -1.36
C SER A 245 8.26 -25.33 -1.18
N ALA A 246 9.23 -24.51 -1.59
CA ALA A 246 10.66 -24.77 -1.42
C ALA A 246 11.21 -24.34 -0.05
N ASN A 247 10.38 -23.75 0.81
CA ASN A 247 10.78 -23.16 2.08
C ASN A 247 11.96 -22.16 1.95
N GLY A 248 11.94 -21.33 0.90
CA GLY A 248 12.99 -20.37 0.58
C GLY A 248 13.37 -20.37 -0.89
N PHE A 249 14.65 -20.09 -1.18
CA PHE A 249 15.19 -20.12 -2.54
C PHE A 249 16.06 -21.36 -2.72
N SER A 250 15.74 -22.19 -3.72
CA SER A 250 16.55 -23.33 -4.16
C SER A 250 17.81 -22.86 -4.92
N ASN A 251 18.36 -23.70 -5.80
CA ASN A 251 19.46 -23.31 -6.66
C ASN A 251 19.05 -22.25 -7.71
N PRO A 252 19.99 -21.44 -8.22
CA PRO A 252 19.67 -20.35 -9.16
C PRO A 252 18.95 -20.79 -10.45
N ARG A 253 19.18 -22.02 -10.93
CA ARG A 253 18.51 -22.52 -12.15
C ARG A 253 17.03 -22.78 -11.90
N GLU A 254 16.69 -23.38 -10.76
CA GLU A 254 15.30 -23.59 -10.36
C GLU A 254 14.57 -22.27 -10.14
N VAL A 255 15.18 -21.33 -9.41
CA VAL A 255 14.60 -20.01 -9.16
C VAL A 255 14.32 -19.27 -10.48
N LYS A 256 15.24 -19.38 -11.46
CA LYS A 256 15.02 -18.84 -12.81
C LYS A 256 13.89 -19.56 -13.55
N SER A 257 13.79 -20.88 -13.42
CA SER A 257 12.69 -21.67 -14.01
C SER A 257 11.33 -21.27 -13.42
N TRP A 258 11.24 -20.96 -12.13
CA TRP A 258 9.99 -20.51 -11.51
C TRP A 258 9.51 -19.20 -12.10
N HIS A 259 10.43 -18.25 -12.29
CA HIS A 259 10.14 -16.98 -12.95
C HIS A 259 9.63 -17.21 -14.38
N GLN A 260 10.35 -17.98 -15.19
CA GLN A 260 9.97 -18.26 -16.58
C GLN A 260 8.57 -18.88 -16.68
N LYS A 261 8.28 -19.89 -15.85
CA LYS A 261 6.96 -20.53 -15.80
C LYS A 261 5.85 -19.58 -15.35
N ALA A 262 6.15 -18.68 -14.40
CA ALA A 262 5.20 -17.66 -13.96
C ALA A 262 4.79 -16.73 -15.12
N ILE A 263 5.77 -16.28 -15.90
CA ILE A 263 5.56 -15.40 -17.05
C ILE A 263 4.83 -16.12 -18.19
N GLU A 264 5.20 -17.37 -18.49
CA GLU A 264 4.47 -18.19 -19.48
C GLU A 264 3.00 -18.38 -19.08
N THR A 265 2.75 -18.71 -17.80
CA THR A 265 1.40 -18.95 -17.29
C THR A 265 0.53 -17.69 -17.33
N CYS A 266 1.06 -16.54 -16.91
CA CYS A 266 0.30 -15.29 -16.96
C CYS A 266 0.03 -14.84 -18.40
N SER A 267 0.97 -15.07 -19.33
CA SER A 267 0.82 -14.72 -20.74
C SER A 267 -0.32 -15.51 -21.40
N ILE A 268 -0.36 -16.84 -21.17
CA ILE A 268 -1.46 -17.70 -21.62
C ILE A 268 -2.79 -17.23 -21.01
N THR A 269 -2.80 -16.91 -19.72
CA THR A 269 -4.02 -16.45 -19.03
C THR A 269 -4.52 -15.13 -19.60
N ASN A 270 -3.64 -14.16 -19.86
CA ASN A 270 -4.01 -12.90 -20.51
C ASN A 270 -4.63 -13.13 -21.90
N GLN A 271 -4.05 -14.02 -22.71
CA GLN A 271 -4.58 -14.36 -24.03
C GLN A 271 -5.98 -14.99 -23.95
N LEU A 272 -6.20 -15.90 -22.99
CA LEU A 272 -7.50 -16.53 -22.78
C LEU A 272 -8.57 -15.51 -22.37
N LEU A 273 -8.23 -14.59 -21.45
CA LEU A 273 -9.14 -13.53 -21.01
C LEU A 273 -9.48 -12.55 -22.15
N ALA A 274 -8.49 -12.17 -22.96
CA ALA A 274 -8.72 -11.33 -24.14
C ALA A 274 -9.65 -12.03 -25.16
N ALA A 275 -9.46 -13.34 -25.39
CA ALA A 275 -10.32 -14.13 -26.27
C ALA A 275 -11.75 -14.31 -25.72
N GLU A 276 -11.92 -14.36 -24.40
CA GLU A 276 -13.24 -14.39 -23.76
C GLU A 276 -13.96 -13.05 -23.90
N GLU A 277 -13.27 -11.93 -23.68
CA GLU A 277 -13.81 -10.58 -23.84
C GLU A 277 -14.24 -10.31 -25.30
N GLN A 278 -13.42 -10.73 -26.28
CA GLN A 278 -13.79 -10.66 -27.70
C GLN A 278 -15.03 -11.49 -28.03
N ARG A 279 -15.12 -12.72 -27.50
CA ARG A 279 -16.31 -13.58 -27.70
C ARG A 279 -17.57 -12.98 -27.09
N ASN A 280 -17.49 -12.42 -25.88
CA ASN A 280 -18.61 -11.76 -25.24
C ASN A 280 -19.05 -10.51 -25.99
N THR A 281 -18.09 -9.72 -26.50
CA THR A 281 -18.37 -8.55 -27.33
C THR A 281 -19.05 -8.94 -28.64
N ALA A 282 -18.53 -9.96 -29.33
CA ALA A 282 -19.13 -10.49 -30.55
C ALA A 282 -20.54 -11.04 -30.30
N ALA A 283 -20.76 -11.77 -29.20
CA ALA A 283 -22.08 -12.28 -28.82
C ALA A 283 -23.07 -11.14 -28.50
N ASN A 284 -22.63 -10.08 -27.85
CA ASN A 284 -23.46 -8.91 -27.58
C ASN A 284 -23.81 -8.15 -28.86
N ILE A 285 -22.85 -7.98 -29.78
CA ILE A 285 -23.10 -7.40 -31.11
C ILE A 285 -24.09 -8.28 -31.89
N LEU A 286 -23.91 -9.61 -31.87
CA LEU A 286 -24.80 -10.53 -32.57
C LEU A 286 -26.22 -10.49 -31.99
N ARG A 287 -26.38 -10.36 -30.67
CA ARG A 287 -27.70 -10.17 -30.03
C ARG A 287 -28.36 -8.86 -30.48
N LEU A 288 -27.60 -7.77 -30.56
CA LEU A 288 -28.10 -6.48 -31.06
C LEU A 288 -28.50 -6.54 -32.55
N ILE A 289 -27.82 -7.37 -33.35
CA ILE A 289 -28.13 -7.56 -34.78
C ILE A 289 -29.30 -8.53 -34.98
N HIS A 290 -29.42 -9.58 -34.16
CA HIS A 290 -30.45 -10.62 -34.32
C HIS A 290 -31.75 -10.34 -33.57
N ASP A 291 -31.83 -9.30 -32.75
CA ASP A 291 -33.09 -8.88 -32.10
C ASP A 291 -33.47 -7.42 -32.45
N PRO A 292 -33.97 -7.17 -33.68
CA PRO A 292 -34.42 -5.84 -34.09
C PRO A 292 -35.74 -5.43 -33.42
N LEU A 293 -36.47 -6.39 -32.83
CA LEU A 293 -37.82 -6.19 -32.31
C LEU A 293 -37.82 -5.60 -30.89
N THR A 294 -36.87 -5.98 -30.03
CA THR A 294 -36.72 -5.37 -28.69
C THR A 294 -36.20 -3.94 -28.75
N THR A 295 -35.25 -3.63 -29.65
CA THR A 295 -34.76 -2.25 -29.84
C THR A 295 -35.82 -1.33 -30.44
N HIS A 296 -36.68 -1.80 -31.34
CA HIS A 296 -37.83 -1.03 -31.80
C HIS A 296 -38.91 -0.87 -30.72
N MET A 297 -39.19 -1.90 -29.91
CA MET A 297 -40.17 -1.77 -28.82
C MET A 297 -39.70 -0.82 -27.73
N GLU A 298 -38.43 -0.87 -27.32
CA GLU A 298 -37.89 0.04 -26.29
C GLU A 298 -37.82 1.50 -26.76
N MET A 299 -37.40 1.76 -28.01
CA MET A 299 -37.44 3.11 -28.60
C MET A 299 -38.88 3.65 -28.71
N VAL A 300 -39.85 2.80 -29.07
CA VAL A 300 -41.26 3.20 -29.15
C VAL A 300 -41.78 3.54 -27.75
N THR A 301 -41.41 2.79 -26.71
CA THR A 301 -41.82 3.14 -25.33
C THR A 301 -41.12 4.37 -24.76
N GLU A 302 -39.83 4.60 -25.03
CA GLU A 302 -39.11 5.76 -24.49
C GLU A 302 -39.39 7.07 -25.23
N ILE A 303 -39.71 7.04 -26.52
CA ILE A 303 -39.92 8.25 -27.32
C ILE A 303 -41.42 8.56 -27.47
N VAL A 304 -42.26 7.55 -27.74
CA VAL A 304 -43.69 7.77 -28.03
C VAL A 304 -44.49 8.04 -26.77
N VAL A 305 -44.17 7.39 -25.64
CA VAL A 305 -44.93 7.59 -24.39
C VAL A 305 -44.77 9.02 -23.84
N PRO A 306 -43.56 9.60 -23.74
CA PRO A 306 -43.43 10.98 -23.24
C PRO A 306 -43.96 12.03 -24.22
N THR A 307 -43.87 11.80 -25.53
CA THR A 307 -44.37 12.73 -26.56
C THR A 307 -45.91 12.74 -26.64
N VAL A 308 -46.55 11.58 -26.50
CA VAL A 308 -48.02 11.51 -26.41
C VAL A 308 -48.52 12.17 -25.12
N PHE A 309 -47.84 11.92 -23.98
CA PHE A 309 -48.20 12.56 -22.71
C PHE A 309 -48.07 14.09 -22.76
N THR A 310 -47.00 14.62 -23.33
CA THR A 310 -46.80 16.08 -23.48
C THR A 310 -47.83 16.69 -24.43
N LEU A 311 -48.19 16.01 -25.53
CA LEU A 311 -49.23 16.47 -26.44
C LEU A 311 -50.62 16.50 -25.79
N CYS A 312 -50.97 15.47 -25.00
CA CYS A 312 -52.23 15.43 -24.26
C CYS A 312 -52.32 16.56 -23.22
N ILE A 313 -51.23 16.88 -22.52
CA ILE A 313 -51.18 17.99 -21.56
C ILE A 313 -51.37 19.34 -22.28
N LEU A 314 -50.70 19.55 -23.42
CA LEU A 314 -50.84 20.77 -24.22
C LEU A 314 -52.25 20.96 -24.77
N ILE A 315 -52.86 19.90 -25.30
CA ILE A 315 -54.25 19.95 -25.81
C ILE A 315 -55.23 20.24 -24.67
N SER A 316 -55.03 19.63 -23.50
CA SER A 316 -55.85 19.87 -22.32
C SER A 316 -55.74 21.31 -21.83
N ALA A 317 -54.53 21.88 -21.81
CA ALA A 317 -54.30 23.28 -21.44
C ALA A 317 -54.96 24.26 -22.42
N ILE A 318 -54.87 23.98 -23.74
CA ILE A 318 -55.52 24.79 -24.77
C ILE A 318 -57.05 24.74 -24.64
N LEU A 319 -57.63 23.55 -24.45
CA LEU A 319 -59.07 23.39 -24.21
C LEU A 319 -59.51 24.12 -22.94
N LEU A 320 -58.73 24.06 -21.87
CA LEU A 320 -59.00 24.80 -20.63
C LEU A 320 -58.99 26.31 -20.88
N MET A 321 -58.03 26.82 -21.66
CA MET A 321 -57.99 28.24 -22.03
C MET A 321 -59.22 28.64 -22.85
N PHE A 322 -59.67 27.83 -23.81
CA PHE A 322 -60.89 28.12 -24.57
C PHE A 322 -62.16 28.09 -23.71
N LEU A 323 -62.24 27.16 -22.75
CA LEU A 323 -63.35 27.08 -21.80
C LEU A 323 -63.39 28.30 -20.86
N LEU A 324 -62.22 28.72 -20.36
CA LEU A 324 -62.09 29.90 -19.50
C LEU A 324 -62.35 31.22 -20.24
N ARG A 325 -62.07 31.28 -21.55
CA ARG A 325 -62.35 32.46 -22.39
C ARG A 325 -63.82 32.64 -22.74
N LYS A 326 -64.66 31.61 -22.55
CA LYS A 326 -66.10 31.64 -22.84
C LYS A 326 -66.94 32.13 -21.65
N HIS A 327 -66.31 32.37 -20.50
CA HIS A 327 -66.97 32.78 -19.24
C HIS A 327 -66.56 34.16 -18.72
N ASN A 328 -65.88 34.98 -19.53
CA ASN A 328 -65.62 36.40 -19.26
C ASN A 328 -66.25 37.29 -20.33
#